data_AF-A0A9P7MK08-F1
#
_entry.id   AF-A0A9P7MK08-F1
#
_cell.length_a   1.000
_cell.length_b   1.000
_cell.length_c   1.000
_cell.angle_alpha   90.00
_cell.angle_beta   90.00
_cell.angle_gamma   90.00
#
_symmetry.space_group_name_H-M   'P 1'
#
loop_
_entity.id
_entity.type
_entity.pdbx_description
1 polymer ?
#
loop_
_entity_poly.entity_id
_entity_poly.type
_entity_poly.pdbx_seq_one_letter_code
_entity_poly.pdbx_strand_id
1 'polypeptide(L)'
;MSRHSISRLSRLSRLLAQPPCRRAPMTTTTTLLARASPLCRRRTFCLSARQAKGIMPETENPSKQDIAPAAPSMGVAPLSERTYHELADLYLESVLSEFEQQQDSREDVDVEYSAGVMTITVANKGTYVINKQPPNKQIWLSSPISGPKRYDWCVIGEGQTEKEGTGKGTWVYARDGVSLSELIFQELGVVIEEAA
;
A
#
# COMPACT_ATOMS: atom_id res chain seq x y z
N MET A 1 56.32 -27.77 -36.54
CA MET A 1 56.14 -29.00 -37.33
C MET A 1 55.36 -30.02 -36.50
N SER A 2 54.43 -30.73 -37.16
CA SER A 2 53.67 -31.95 -36.79
C SER A 2 53.03 -32.08 -35.40
N ARG A 3 51.69 -32.07 -35.26
CA ARG A 3 50.64 -33.02 -35.71
C ARG A 3 50.54 -34.28 -34.83
N HIS A 4 49.34 -34.51 -34.27
CA HIS A 4 48.50 -35.74 -34.20
C HIS A 4 47.58 -35.61 -32.95
N SER A 5 46.25 -35.51 -32.99
CA SER A 5 45.15 -36.15 -33.74
C SER A 5 44.62 -37.47 -33.14
N ILE A 6 43.42 -37.36 -32.52
CA ILE A 6 42.24 -38.26 -32.51
C ILE A 6 42.36 -39.62 -31.80
N SER A 7 41.48 -39.90 -30.82
CA SER A 7 40.54 -41.06 -30.87
C SER A 7 39.34 -40.91 -29.92
N ARG A 8 38.14 -41.01 -30.51
CA ARG A 8 36.82 -41.25 -29.88
C ARG A 8 36.75 -42.63 -29.22
N LEU A 9 35.82 -42.82 -28.27
CA LEU A 9 34.92 -44.00 -28.08
C LEU A 9 33.90 -43.61 -26.97
N SER A 10 32.65 -43.20 -27.24
CA SER A 10 31.41 -43.97 -27.46
C SER A 10 31.09 -45.09 -26.44
N ARG A 11 30.11 -44.84 -25.54
CA ARG A 11 29.22 -45.83 -24.88
C ARG A 11 27.89 -45.13 -24.55
N LEU A 12 26.86 -45.32 -25.36
CA LEU A 12 25.77 -46.31 -25.24
C LEU A 12 24.69 -45.97 -24.19
N SER A 13 23.62 -45.42 -24.75
CA SER A 13 22.20 -45.46 -24.43
C SER A 13 21.73 -46.52 -23.43
N ARG A 14 20.89 -46.11 -22.48
CA ARG A 14 19.84 -46.97 -21.88
C ARG A 14 18.50 -46.25 -21.94
N LEU A 15 17.67 -46.70 -22.89
CA LEU A 15 16.23 -46.47 -22.93
C LEU A 15 15.56 -47.65 -22.22
N LEU A 16 14.82 -47.39 -21.16
CA LEU A 16 13.73 -48.23 -20.64
C LEU A 16 12.67 -47.26 -20.11
N ALA A 17 11.63 -46.99 -20.89
CA ALA A 17 10.33 -47.68 -20.85
C ALA A 17 9.37 -46.97 -19.88
N GLN A 18 8.42 -46.24 -20.47
CA GLN A 18 7.24 -45.65 -19.84
C GLN A 18 6.29 -46.74 -19.32
N PRO A 19 5.45 -46.44 -18.34
CA PRO A 19 4.08 -46.94 -18.32
C PRO A 19 3.06 -45.81 -18.60
N PRO A 20 1.98 -46.10 -19.36
CA PRO A 20 0.96 -45.12 -19.72
C PRO A 20 -0.23 -45.08 -18.74
N CYS A 21 -0.91 -43.93 -18.75
CA CYS A 21 -2.35 -43.75 -18.58
C CYS A 21 -3.06 -44.37 -17.35
N ARG A 22 -3.55 -43.50 -16.44
CA ARG A 22 -4.84 -43.73 -15.77
C ARG A 22 -5.75 -42.52 -15.96
N ARG A 23 -6.54 -42.59 -17.03
CA ARG A 23 -7.83 -41.89 -17.16
C ARG A 23 -8.86 -42.68 -16.34
N ALA A 24 -9.64 -42.00 -15.51
CA ALA A 24 -10.87 -42.55 -14.96
C ALA A 24 -12.05 -41.80 -15.60
N PRO A 25 -12.97 -42.49 -16.28
CA PRO A 25 -14.27 -41.90 -16.57
C PRO A 25 -15.46 -42.79 -16.15
N MET A 26 -16.56 -42.08 -15.91
CA MET A 26 -17.97 -42.48 -15.93
C MET A 26 -18.54 -43.26 -14.73
N THR A 27 -19.48 -42.62 -14.04
CA THR A 27 -20.80 -43.23 -13.90
C THR A 27 -21.89 -42.16 -13.90
N THR A 28 -22.77 -42.31 -14.88
CA THR A 28 -23.96 -41.53 -15.16
C THR A 28 -25.07 -41.97 -14.20
N THR A 29 -25.79 -41.05 -13.58
CA THR A 29 -27.16 -41.33 -13.13
C THR A 29 -28.03 -40.11 -13.37
N THR A 30 -28.85 -40.26 -14.42
CA THR A 30 -29.92 -39.36 -14.82
C THR A 30 -31.07 -39.50 -13.85
N THR A 31 -31.53 -38.39 -13.25
CA THR A 31 -32.94 -38.25 -12.85
C THR A 31 -33.43 -36.88 -13.34
N LEU A 32 -34.27 -36.93 -14.37
CA LEU A 32 -35.09 -35.81 -14.84
C LEU A 32 -36.46 -35.94 -14.18
N LEU A 33 -36.97 -34.82 -13.68
CA LEU A 33 -38.37 -34.39 -13.47
C LEU A 33 -38.31 -33.32 -12.36
N ALA A 34 -39.04 -32.22 -12.32
CA ALA A 34 -39.77 -31.41 -13.28
C ALA A 34 -40.11 -30.12 -12.50
N ARG A 35 -40.22 -29.00 -13.24
CA ARG A 35 -41.01 -27.78 -12.96
C ARG A 35 -41.58 -27.62 -11.53
N ALA A 36 -41.22 -26.52 -10.88
CA ALA A 36 -42.14 -25.38 -10.77
C ALA A 36 -41.43 -24.23 -10.05
N SER A 37 -41.30 -23.10 -10.73
CA SER A 37 -41.21 -21.79 -10.10
C SER A 37 -42.60 -21.40 -9.61
N PRO A 38 -42.75 -20.95 -8.35
CA PRO A 38 -43.79 -20.01 -8.03
C PRO A 38 -43.18 -18.70 -7.54
N LEU A 39 -43.61 -17.65 -8.22
CA LEU A 39 -44.07 -16.40 -7.62
C LEU A 39 -43.02 -15.54 -6.92
N CYS A 40 -42.46 -14.63 -7.73
CA CYS A 40 -42.42 -13.20 -7.45
C CYS A 40 -42.96 -12.82 -6.06
N ARG A 41 -42.11 -12.78 -5.04
CA ARG A 41 -42.43 -12.07 -3.81
C ARG A 41 -42.10 -10.60 -4.02
N ARG A 42 -43.02 -9.93 -4.71
CA ARG A 42 -43.18 -8.46 -4.72
C ARG A 42 -43.07 -7.96 -3.28
N ARG A 43 -41.93 -7.38 -2.90
CA ARG A 43 -41.87 -6.46 -1.76
C ARG A 43 -42.16 -5.08 -2.31
N THR A 44 -43.44 -4.74 -2.36
CA THR A 44 -43.89 -3.39 -2.68
C THR A 44 -44.61 -2.80 -1.48
N PHE A 45 -44.06 -1.66 -1.03
CA PHE A 45 -44.60 -0.58 -0.20
C PHE A 45 -44.85 -0.82 1.30
N CYS A 46 -44.13 -0.07 2.13
CA CYS A 46 -44.71 0.98 2.97
C CYS A 46 -43.58 1.92 3.43
N LEU A 47 -43.48 3.09 2.80
CA LEU A 47 -43.89 4.39 3.35
C LEU A 47 -42.94 4.85 4.45
N SER A 48 -42.14 5.84 4.06
CA SER A 48 -41.34 6.71 4.90
C SER A 48 -41.96 6.94 6.27
N ALA A 49 -41.14 6.75 7.32
CA ALA A 49 -41.42 7.37 8.59
C ALA A 49 -41.53 8.88 8.33
N ARG A 50 -42.76 9.39 8.31
CA ARG A 50 -43.03 10.82 8.31
C ARG A 50 -42.47 11.34 9.63
N GLN A 51 -41.28 11.92 9.60
CA GLN A 51 -40.87 12.86 10.64
C GLN A 51 -41.91 13.98 10.60
N ALA A 52 -42.82 13.97 11.56
CA ALA A 52 -43.71 15.08 11.79
C ALA A 52 -42.81 16.29 12.08
N LYS A 53 -42.60 17.15 11.08
CA LYS A 53 -42.20 18.53 11.30
C LYS A 53 -43.38 19.24 11.96
N GLY A 54 -43.57 18.98 13.25
CA GLY A 54 -44.31 19.88 14.11
C GLY A 54 -43.48 21.15 14.23
N ILE A 55 -44.03 22.26 13.75
CA ILE A 55 -43.47 23.58 13.97
C ILE A 55 -43.87 23.93 15.40
N MET A 56 -43.05 23.54 16.38
CA MET A 56 -43.25 23.97 17.76
C MET A 56 -42.75 25.43 17.87
N PRO A 57 -43.61 26.39 18.27
CA PRO A 57 -43.25 27.79 18.23
C PRO A 57 -42.57 28.25 19.54
N GLU A 58 -41.61 27.49 20.08
CA GLU A 58 -40.77 27.95 21.21
C GLU A 58 -39.72 26.91 21.63
N THR A 59 -38.77 26.55 20.76
CA THR A 59 -37.54 25.90 21.25
C THR A 59 -36.34 26.69 20.75
N GLU A 60 -35.97 27.61 21.64
CA GLU A 60 -34.80 28.45 21.60
C GLU A 60 -33.51 27.61 21.42
N ASN A 61 -32.77 27.98 20.38
CA ASN A 61 -31.35 27.75 20.11
C ASN A 61 -30.74 26.38 20.49
N PRO A 62 -30.42 25.48 19.53
CA PRO A 62 -29.60 24.33 19.85
C PRO A 62 -28.23 24.81 20.32
N SER A 63 -27.87 24.46 21.55
CA SER A 63 -26.54 24.68 22.12
C SER A 63 -25.51 24.12 21.14
N LYS A 64 -24.58 24.97 20.69
CA LYS A 64 -23.43 24.60 19.88
C LYS A 64 -22.74 23.41 20.58
N GLN A 65 -22.94 22.22 20.04
CA GLN A 65 -22.15 21.07 20.43
C GLN A 65 -20.69 21.46 20.21
N ASP A 66 -19.88 21.39 21.26
CA ASP A 66 -18.45 21.53 21.15
C ASP A 66 -17.97 20.47 20.16
N ILE A 67 -17.64 20.92 18.95
CA ILE A 67 -17.03 20.11 17.92
C ILE A 67 -15.70 19.68 18.53
N ALA A 68 -15.62 18.41 18.96
CA ALA A 68 -14.35 17.74 19.21
C ALA A 68 -13.41 18.10 18.04
N PRO A 69 -12.15 18.46 18.31
CA PRO A 69 -11.29 19.12 17.34
C PRO A 69 -11.35 18.33 16.03
N ALA A 70 -11.83 18.99 14.98
CA ALA A 70 -12.03 18.38 13.68
C ALA A 70 -10.73 17.65 13.33
N ALA A 71 -10.81 16.32 13.23
CA ALA A 71 -9.75 15.56 12.60
C ALA A 71 -9.46 16.27 11.27
N PRO A 72 -8.20 16.64 10.98
CA PRO A 72 -7.88 17.27 9.71
C PRO A 72 -8.45 16.36 8.63
N SER A 73 -9.30 16.90 7.77
CA SER A 73 -9.81 16.17 6.61
C SER A 73 -8.61 15.90 5.71
N MET A 74 -7.91 14.81 5.97
CA MET A 74 -6.77 14.32 5.20
C MET A 74 -7.30 13.85 3.84
N GLY A 75 -7.50 14.81 2.94
CA GLY A 75 -7.83 14.54 1.56
C GLY A 75 -6.59 13.96 0.89
N VAL A 76 -6.65 12.71 0.44
CA VAL A 76 -5.65 12.16 -0.48
C VAL A 76 -5.65 13.06 -1.71
N ALA A 77 -4.52 13.70 -1.99
CA ALA A 77 -4.43 14.64 -3.09
C ALA A 77 -4.37 13.88 -4.42
N PRO A 78 -5.19 14.24 -5.43
CA PRO A 78 -5.06 13.65 -6.76
C PRO A 78 -3.77 14.15 -7.42
N LEU A 79 -2.70 13.37 -7.30
CA LEU A 79 -1.39 13.70 -7.90
C LEU A 79 -1.31 13.34 -9.38
N SER A 80 -0.60 14.13 -10.17
CA SER A 80 -0.12 13.70 -11.49
C SER A 80 1.03 12.70 -11.32
N GLU A 81 1.27 11.83 -12.30
CA GLU A 81 2.39 10.87 -12.26
C GLU A 81 3.74 11.60 -12.08
N ARG A 82 3.97 12.65 -12.88
CA ARG A 82 5.16 13.49 -12.78
C ARG A 82 5.35 14.07 -11.38
N THR A 83 4.31 14.68 -10.82
CA THR A 83 4.36 15.27 -9.48
C THR A 83 4.61 14.22 -8.41
N TYR A 84 4.01 13.03 -8.53
CA TYR A 84 4.29 11.92 -7.65
C TYR A 84 5.77 11.53 -7.67
N HIS A 85 6.37 11.43 -8.86
CA HIS A 85 7.79 11.12 -8.98
C HIS A 85 8.66 12.18 -8.31
N GLU A 86 8.44 13.46 -8.63
CA GLU A 86 9.19 14.59 -8.04
C GLU A 86 9.11 14.57 -6.51
N LEU A 87 7.91 14.42 -5.93
CA LEU A 87 7.71 14.40 -4.47
C LEU A 87 8.28 13.14 -3.80
N ALA A 88 8.08 11.96 -4.40
CA ALA A 88 8.56 10.71 -3.83
C ALA A 88 10.08 10.60 -3.92
N ASP A 89 10.69 11.07 -5.02
CA ASP A 89 12.15 11.13 -5.15
C ASP A 89 12.76 12.09 -4.14
N LEU A 90 12.23 13.32 -4.04
CA LEU A 90 12.70 14.30 -3.07
C LEU A 90 12.60 13.78 -1.63
N TYR A 91 11.47 13.16 -1.27
CA TYR A 91 11.31 12.57 0.06
C TYR A 91 12.32 11.47 0.33
N LEU A 92 12.48 10.52 -0.61
CA LEU A 92 13.41 9.40 -0.43
C LEU A 92 14.87 9.84 -0.45
N GLU A 93 15.23 10.88 -1.20
CA GLU A 93 16.56 11.48 -1.14
C GLU A 93 16.85 12.07 0.25
N SER A 94 15.89 12.78 0.85
CA SER A 94 16.01 13.26 2.24
C SER A 94 16.19 12.10 3.22
N VAL A 95 15.37 11.05 3.10
CA VAL A 95 15.51 9.84 3.93
C VAL A 95 16.90 9.21 3.74
N LEU A 96 17.36 9.06 2.50
CA LEU A 96 18.66 8.47 2.20
C LEU A 96 19.79 9.26 2.87
N SER A 97 19.80 10.59 2.72
CA SER A 97 20.83 11.46 3.30
C SER A 97 20.91 11.32 4.83
N GLU A 98 19.76 11.25 5.51
CA GLU A 98 19.73 11.06 6.97
C GLU A 98 20.26 9.67 7.37
N PHE A 99 19.93 8.62 6.62
CA PHE A 99 20.42 7.27 6.91
C PHE A 99 21.90 7.08 6.56
N GLU A 100 22.42 7.73 5.51
CA GLU A 100 23.85 7.75 5.18
C GLU A 100 24.64 8.40 6.33
N GLN A 101 24.16 9.52 6.88
CA GLN A 101 24.79 10.15 8.04
C GLN A 101 24.76 9.26 9.30
N GLN A 102 23.67 8.50 9.49
CA GLN A 102 23.58 7.54 10.60
C GLN A 102 24.53 6.36 10.41
N GLN A 103 24.72 5.88 9.17
CA GLN A 103 25.67 4.84 8.83
C GLN A 103 27.12 5.27 9.12
N ASP A 104 27.47 6.53 8.83
CA ASP A 104 28.80 7.07 9.18
C ASP A 104 29.03 7.16 10.70
N SER A 105 27.95 7.37 11.46
CA SER A 105 28.01 7.49 12.93
C SER A 105 27.93 6.14 13.64
N ARG A 106 27.29 5.16 13.01
CA ARG A 106 26.93 3.88 13.62
C ARG A 106 27.12 2.73 12.62
N GLU A 107 27.98 1.78 12.98
CA GLU A 107 28.23 0.57 12.18
C GLU A 107 27.05 -0.44 12.18
N ASP A 108 26.00 -0.20 12.97
CA ASP A 108 24.84 -1.11 13.08
C ASP A 108 23.72 -0.83 12.07
N VAL A 109 23.88 0.21 11.24
CA VAL A 109 22.93 0.64 10.21
C VAL A 109 23.60 0.58 8.85
N ASP A 110 22.92 -0.02 7.87
CA ASP A 110 23.34 -0.09 6.47
C ASP A 110 22.17 0.33 5.58
N VAL A 111 22.39 1.27 4.65
CA VAL A 111 21.36 1.78 3.73
C VAL A 111 21.77 1.59 2.27
N GLU A 112 20.86 1.02 1.48
CA GLU A 112 21.03 0.83 0.04
C GLU A 112 19.80 1.37 -0.69
N TYR A 113 20.00 2.27 -1.66
CA TYR A 113 18.92 2.78 -2.52
C TYR A 113 19.17 2.44 -3.99
N SER A 114 18.23 1.71 -4.60
CA SER A 114 18.34 1.27 -5.99
C SER A 114 16.98 1.18 -6.67
N ALA A 115 16.85 1.80 -7.85
CA ALA A 115 15.67 1.73 -8.72
C ALA A 115 14.33 2.03 -8.01
N GLY A 116 14.31 2.98 -7.06
CA GLY A 116 13.11 3.34 -6.30
C GLY A 116 12.78 2.41 -5.14
N VAL A 117 13.70 1.50 -4.79
CA VAL A 117 13.63 0.65 -3.59
C VAL A 117 14.78 1.03 -2.67
N MET A 118 14.44 1.44 -1.45
CA MET A 118 15.39 1.68 -0.37
C MET A 118 15.32 0.53 0.63
N THR A 119 16.47 -0.05 0.91
CA THR A 119 16.64 -1.12 1.90
C THR A 119 17.47 -0.57 3.05
N ILE A 120 16.92 -0.59 4.26
CA ILE A 120 17.62 -0.15 5.47
C ILE A 120 17.76 -1.37 6.38
N THR A 121 18.98 -1.83 6.59
CA THR A 121 19.28 -2.96 7.47
C THR A 121 19.80 -2.43 8.80
N VAL A 122 19.10 -2.78 9.89
CA VAL A 122 19.50 -2.42 11.25
C VAL A 122 19.75 -3.71 12.02
N ALA A 123 20.99 -3.92 12.49
CA ALA A 123 21.41 -5.18 13.09
C ALA A 123 20.50 -5.67 14.24
N ASN A 124 19.94 -4.73 15.01
CA ASN A 124 19.08 -5.03 16.17
C ASN A 124 17.57 -5.12 15.86
N LYS A 125 17.10 -4.58 14.72
CA LYS A 125 15.65 -4.45 14.41
C LYS A 125 15.24 -5.26 13.18
N GLY A 126 16.18 -5.60 12.30
CA GLY A 126 15.95 -6.29 11.04
C GLY A 126 16.03 -5.35 9.84
N THR A 127 15.48 -5.81 8.71
CA THR A 127 15.55 -5.11 7.43
C THR A 127 14.22 -4.45 7.10
N TYR A 128 14.30 -3.16 6.82
CA TYR A 128 13.21 -2.31 6.36
C TYR A 128 13.32 -2.16 4.85
N VAL A 129 12.18 -2.16 4.17
CA VAL A 129 12.12 -1.92 2.72
C VAL A 129 11.10 -0.84 2.44
N ILE A 130 11.55 0.28 1.86
CA ILE A 130 10.71 1.37 1.37
C ILE A 130 10.73 1.31 -0.16
N ASN A 131 9.56 1.24 -0.80
CA ASN A 131 9.46 1.05 -2.24
C ASN A 131 8.48 2.04 -2.86
N LYS A 132 8.91 2.69 -3.94
CA LYS A 132 8.03 3.50 -4.80
C LYS A 132 7.06 2.60 -5.56
N GLN A 133 5.79 2.98 -5.57
CA GLN A 133 4.75 2.33 -6.37
C GLN A 133 4.10 3.34 -7.33
N PRO A 134 4.76 3.66 -8.47
CA PRO A 134 4.24 4.61 -9.45
C PRO A 134 2.81 4.32 -9.94
N PRO A 135 2.40 3.06 -10.22
CA PRO A 135 1.03 2.78 -10.68
C PRO A 135 -0.05 3.23 -9.70
N ASN A 136 0.26 3.19 -8.40
CA ASN A 136 -0.67 3.58 -7.33
C ASN A 136 -0.40 4.99 -6.80
N LYS A 137 0.70 5.63 -7.19
CA LYS A 137 1.20 6.90 -6.63
C LYS A 137 1.38 6.84 -5.11
N GLN A 138 1.91 5.72 -4.65
CA GLN A 138 2.09 5.41 -3.23
C GLN A 138 3.55 5.13 -2.91
N ILE A 139 3.90 5.22 -1.64
CA ILE A 139 5.13 4.64 -1.08
C ILE A 139 4.73 3.46 -0.21
N TRP A 140 5.35 2.30 -0.43
CA TRP A 140 5.10 1.12 0.39
C TRP A 140 6.27 0.92 1.36
N LEU A 141 5.94 0.56 2.59
CA LEU A 141 6.90 0.22 3.63
C LEU A 141 6.69 -1.23 4.04
N SER A 142 7.77 -1.97 4.19
CA SER A 142 7.82 -3.24 4.92
C SER A 142 8.70 -3.05 6.14
N SER A 143 8.09 -2.93 7.32
CA SER A 143 8.80 -2.91 8.59
C SER A 143 8.76 -4.30 9.24
N PRO A 144 9.87 -4.77 9.84
CA PRO A 144 9.89 -6.00 10.65
C PRO A 144 9.08 -5.86 11.95
N ILE A 145 8.79 -4.64 12.40
CA ILE A 145 8.06 -4.36 13.64
C ILE A 145 6.57 -4.15 13.36
N SER A 146 6.24 -3.23 12.45
CA SER A 146 4.85 -2.83 12.18
C SER A 146 4.24 -3.49 10.93
N GLY A 147 5.02 -4.25 10.17
CA GLY A 147 4.57 -4.97 8.98
C GLY A 147 4.41 -4.07 7.74
N PRO A 148 3.59 -4.51 6.76
CA PRO A 148 3.40 -3.78 5.52
C PRO A 148 2.46 -2.58 5.69
N LYS A 149 2.90 -1.41 5.22
CA LYS A 149 2.12 -0.15 5.20
C LYS A 149 2.19 0.51 3.83
N ARG A 150 1.18 1.33 3.52
CA ARG A 150 1.05 2.06 2.25
C ARG A 150 0.75 3.51 2.55
N TYR A 151 1.53 4.40 1.97
CA TYR A 151 1.42 5.82 2.21
C TYR A 151 0.93 6.52 0.96
N ASP A 152 -0.04 7.38 1.18
CA ASP A 152 -0.62 8.27 0.18
C ASP A 152 -0.18 9.69 0.49
N TRP A 153 0.02 10.50 -0.56
CA TRP A 153 0.35 11.91 -0.36
C TRP A 153 -0.89 12.69 0.06
N CYS A 154 -0.82 13.31 1.22
CA CYS A 154 -1.87 14.16 1.76
C CYS A 154 -1.34 15.59 1.87
N VAL A 155 -2.08 16.55 1.32
CA VAL A 155 -1.76 17.97 1.47
C VAL A 155 -2.42 18.47 2.76
N ILE A 156 -1.60 18.96 3.69
CA ILE A 156 -2.08 19.63 4.90
C ILE A 156 -2.30 21.10 4.50
N GLY A 157 -3.54 21.44 4.16
CA GLY A 157 -3.93 22.82 3.94
C GLY A 157 -4.25 23.50 5.27
N GLU A 158 -3.45 24.47 5.70
CA GLU A 158 -3.76 25.33 6.84
C GLU A 158 -4.83 26.36 6.43
N GLY A 159 -6.09 25.91 6.43
CA GLY A 159 -7.25 26.80 6.35
C GLY A 159 -7.48 27.51 5.00
N GLN A 160 -8.66 28.10 4.87
CA GLN A 160 -9.20 28.75 3.66
C GLN A 160 -8.44 30.01 3.19
N THR A 161 -7.23 30.26 3.67
CA THR A 161 -6.53 31.56 3.52
C THR A 161 -5.25 31.50 2.68
N GLU A 162 -4.77 30.30 2.34
CA GLU A 162 -3.52 30.14 1.61
C GLU A 162 -3.77 29.90 0.12
N LYS A 163 -2.99 30.58 -0.73
CA LYS A 163 -3.07 30.42 -2.19
C LYS A 163 -2.84 28.96 -2.56
N GLU A 164 -3.71 28.43 -3.42
CA GLU A 164 -3.54 27.11 -4.05
C GLU A 164 -2.12 27.01 -4.65
N GLY A 165 -1.26 26.15 -4.07
CA GLY A 165 0.08 25.89 -4.58
C GLY A 165 1.23 25.86 -3.57
N THR A 166 1.01 26.17 -2.28
CA THR A 166 2.08 26.11 -1.24
C THR A 166 1.67 25.30 0.00
N GLY A 167 0.64 24.44 -0.13
CA GLY A 167 0.30 23.52 0.96
C GLY A 167 1.39 22.48 1.12
N LYS A 168 1.98 22.39 2.32
CA LYS A 168 2.90 21.30 2.67
C LYS A 168 2.14 19.99 2.63
N GLY A 169 2.69 19.00 1.94
CA GLY A 169 2.15 17.65 1.97
C GLY A 169 3.06 16.72 2.72
N THR A 170 2.50 15.60 3.17
CA THR A 170 3.22 14.53 3.83
C THR A 170 2.64 13.18 3.44
N TRP A 171 3.47 12.14 3.55
CA TRP A 171 3.11 10.76 3.25
C TRP A 171 2.40 10.14 4.45
N VAL A 172 1.09 9.90 4.33
CA VAL A 172 0.25 9.40 5.42
C VAL A 172 -0.35 8.05 5.10
N TYR A 173 -0.37 7.16 6.09
CA TYR A 173 -1.09 5.91 5.96
C TYR A 173 -2.56 6.11 6.32
N ALA A 174 -3.45 5.91 5.35
CA ALA A 174 -4.88 6.18 5.50
C ALA A 174 -5.59 5.37 6.61
N ARG A 175 -4.99 4.30 7.13
CA ARG A 175 -5.64 3.45 8.16
C ARG A 175 -5.43 3.95 9.59
N ASP A 176 -4.20 4.33 9.93
CA ASP A 176 -3.84 4.79 11.28
C ASP A 176 -3.63 6.31 11.33
N GLY A 177 -3.52 6.98 10.17
CA GLY A 177 -3.27 8.41 10.07
C GLY A 177 -1.84 8.80 10.40
N VAL A 178 -0.94 7.83 10.58
CA VAL A 178 0.46 8.07 10.95
C VAL A 178 1.26 8.41 9.70
N SER A 179 2.11 9.42 9.81
CA SER A 179 3.02 9.80 8.72
C SER A 179 4.20 8.83 8.61
N LEU A 180 4.76 8.68 7.42
CA LEU A 180 5.94 7.84 7.21
C LEU A 180 7.13 8.34 8.04
N SER A 181 7.32 9.66 8.10
CA SER A 181 8.37 10.33 8.87
C SER A 181 8.21 10.07 10.38
N GLU A 182 6.98 10.13 10.90
CA GLU A 182 6.70 9.82 12.30
C GLU A 182 6.95 8.34 12.63
N LEU A 183 6.59 7.43 11.73
CA LEU A 183 6.90 6.01 11.93
C LEU A 183 8.40 5.76 11.95
N ILE A 184 9.16 6.35 11.02
CA ILE A 184 10.62 6.23 10.99
C ILE A 184 11.24 6.81 12.26
N PHE A 185 10.74 7.95 12.74
CA PHE A 185 11.18 8.51 14.01
C PHE A 185 10.88 7.57 15.20
N GLN A 186 9.67 7.01 15.27
CA GLN A 186 9.27 6.12 16.36
C GLN A 186 10.08 4.81 16.35
N GLU A 187 10.27 4.20 15.17
CA GLU A 187 10.91 2.91 15.05
C GLU A 187 12.43 3.00 15.01
N LEU A 188 13.01 4.02 14.37
CA LEU A 188 14.45 4.13 14.12
C LEU A 188 15.11 5.29 14.87
N GLY A 189 14.34 6.25 15.38
CA GLY A 189 14.88 7.41 16.10
C GLY A 189 15.52 8.45 15.19
N VAL A 190 15.25 8.40 13.88
CA VAL A 190 15.79 9.31 12.87
C VAL A 190 14.74 10.38 12.57
N VAL A 191 15.16 11.64 12.65
CA VAL A 191 14.31 12.78 12.30
C VAL A 191 14.50 13.05 10.82
N ILE A 192 13.41 12.99 10.04
CA ILE A 192 13.43 13.33 8.62
C ILE A 192 12.85 14.73 8.48
N GLU A 193 13.66 15.67 8.00
CA GLU A 193 13.16 16.98 7.58
C GLU A 193 12.48 16.83 6.22
N GLU A 194 11.15 16.96 6.18
CA GLU A 194 10.44 17.01 4.91
C GLU A 194 10.74 18.34 4.23
N ALA A 195 11.40 18.30 3.06
CA ALA A 195 11.75 19.52 2.34
C ALA A 195 10.47 20.24 1.91
N ALA A 196 10.37 21.50 2.34
CA ALA A 196 9.21 22.39 2.20
C ALA A 196 8.95 22.84 0.76
#